data_AF-A0A351FE64-F1
#
_entry.id   AF-A0A351FE64-F1
#
_cell.length_a   1.000
_cell.length_b   1.000
_cell.length_c   1.000
_cell.angle_alpha   90.00
_cell.angle_beta   90.00
_cell.angle_gamma   90.00
#
_symmetry.space_group_name_H-M   'P 1'
#
loop_
_entity.id
_entity.type
_entity.pdbx_description
1 polymer ?
#
loop_
_entity_poly.entity_id
_entity_poly.type
_entity_poly.pdbx_seq_one_letter_code
_entity_poly.pdbx_strand_id
1 'polypeptide(L)'
;LRNSDGNVGNLQVENANDLIDHFLEKDKGKAESLTREFTERVIRGRDKETLKQWVSSYKEPELQAGTAQRVIESGVFDENPLEAVEFANSLDSTKAKRSALSSAYARLAVGVNGHDPNVTATELNAMKDGWKRDFALNGFAHGLVRQDPDAAIEWANSISNEGFREVVTKNITKRINAEVLPDQNPPVTDKE
;
A
#
# COMPACT_ATOMS: atom_id res chain seq x y z
N LEU A 1 -11.72 -22.88 19.23
CA LEU A 1 -10.70 -23.49 18.34
C LEU A 1 -9.67 -22.41 18.02
N ARG A 2 -8.61 -22.31 18.81
CA ARG A 2 -7.50 -21.36 18.65
C ARG A 2 -6.28 -22.24 18.39
N ASN A 3 -5.72 -22.21 17.18
CA ASN A 3 -4.45 -22.90 16.93
C ASN A 3 -3.39 -22.27 17.85
N SER A 4 -2.55 -23.11 18.45
CA SER A 4 -1.58 -22.74 19.48
C SER A 4 -0.60 -21.64 19.06
N ASP A 5 -0.48 -21.39 17.75
CA ASP A 5 0.51 -20.48 17.18
C ASP A 5 -0.11 -19.12 16.77
N GLY A 6 -1.40 -18.90 17.02
CA GLY A 6 -2.09 -17.65 16.68
C GLY A 6 -2.36 -17.43 15.18
N ASN A 7 -1.91 -18.34 14.31
CA ASN A 7 -2.17 -18.31 12.87
C ASN A 7 -3.61 -18.70 12.54
N VAL A 8 -4.20 -17.98 11.58
CA VAL A 8 -5.55 -18.24 11.08
C VAL A 8 -5.49 -19.42 10.12
N GLY A 9 -6.19 -20.52 10.40
CA GLY A 9 -6.29 -21.69 9.51
C GLY A 9 -7.21 -21.45 8.30
N ASN A 10 -7.16 -22.31 7.27
CA ASN A 10 -7.95 -22.12 6.04
C ASN A 10 -9.46 -22.04 6.29
N LEU A 11 -10.00 -22.89 7.16
CA LEU A 11 -11.42 -22.83 7.56
C LEU A 11 -11.79 -21.49 8.21
N GLN A 12 -10.86 -20.84 8.91
CA GLN A 12 -11.11 -19.52 9.52
C GLN A 12 -11.05 -18.40 8.49
N VAL A 13 -10.28 -18.57 7.40
CA VAL A 13 -10.30 -17.68 6.23
C VAL A 13 -11.62 -17.81 5.48
N GLU A 14 -12.08 -19.02 5.23
CA GLU A 14 -13.38 -19.27 4.59
C GLU A 14 -14.52 -18.66 5.40
N ASN A 15 -14.62 -18.95 6.70
CA ASN A 15 -15.65 -18.39 7.57
C ASN A 15 -15.61 -16.84 7.63
N ALA A 16 -14.42 -16.25 7.54
CA ALA A 16 -14.29 -14.80 7.53
C ALA A 16 -14.69 -14.20 6.17
N ASN A 17 -14.38 -14.87 5.06
CA ASN A 17 -14.87 -14.49 3.75
C ASN A 17 -16.40 -14.55 3.71
N ASP A 18 -17.02 -15.61 4.23
CA ASP A 18 -18.48 -15.72 4.33
C ASP A 18 -19.09 -14.56 5.12
N LEU A 19 -18.44 -14.15 6.21
CA LEU A 19 -18.89 -13.02 7.02
C LEU A 19 -18.72 -11.68 6.29
N ILE A 20 -17.62 -11.51 5.56
CA ILE A 20 -17.38 -10.33 4.73
C ILE A 20 -18.44 -10.25 3.63
N ASP A 21 -18.71 -11.35 2.93
CA ASP A 21 -19.73 -11.46 1.88
C ASP A 21 -21.13 -11.17 2.42
N HIS A 22 -21.46 -11.68 3.62
CA HIS A 22 -22.72 -11.37 4.28
C HIS A 22 -22.91 -9.86 4.52
N PHE A 23 -21.85 -9.17 4.94
CA PHE A 23 -21.92 -7.72 5.17
C PHE A 23 -21.77 -6.91 3.90
N LEU A 24 -21.15 -7.42 2.83
CA LEU A 24 -21.06 -6.70 1.55
C LEU A 24 -22.45 -6.31 1.01
N GLU A 25 -23.44 -7.20 1.17
CA GLU A 25 -24.81 -6.95 0.72
C GLU A 25 -25.59 -5.99 1.64
N LYS A 26 -25.23 -5.93 2.93
CA LYS A 26 -26.03 -5.26 3.97
C LYS A 26 -25.43 -3.96 4.49
N ASP A 27 -24.11 -3.91 4.58
CA ASP A 27 -23.32 -2.83 5.15
C ASP A 27 -21.87 -2.92 4.63
N LYS A 28 -21.62 -2.24 3.51
CA LYS A 28 -20.30 -2.21 2.86
C LYS A 28 -19.20 -1.68 3.78
N GLY A 29 -19.49 -0.67 4.60
CA GLY A 29 -18.51 -0.11 5.52
C GLY A 29 -18.09 -1.10 6.60
N LYS A 30 -19.02 -1.94 7.06
CA LYS A 30 -18.71 -3.04 7.98
C LYS A 30 -17.91 -4.15 7.30
N ALA A 31 -18.21 -4.50 6.06
CA ALA A 31 -17.41 -5.46 5.29
C ALA A 31 -15.96 -4.99 5.10
N GLU A 32 -15.75 -3.71 4.78
CA GLU A 32 -14.43 -3.09 4.67
C GLU A 32 -13.68 -3.09 6.01
N SER A 33 -14.37 -2.75 7.11
CA SER A 33 -13.79 -2.77 8.46
C SER A 33 -13.35 -4.17 8.87
N LEU A 34 -14.19 -5.18 8.63
CA LEU A 34 -13.86 -6.58 8.89
C LEU A 34 -12.67 -7.04 8.04
N THR A 35 -12.66 -6.68 6.75
CA THR A 35 -11.56 -7.00 5.85
C THR A 35 -10.25 -6.41 6.39
N ARG A 36 -10.25 -5.15 6.85
CA ARG A 36 -9.05 -4.53 7.47
C ARG A 36 -8.53 -5.32 8.66
N GLU A 37 -9.38 -5.60 9.65
CA GLU A 37 -8.99 -6.33 10.87
C GLU A 37 -8.54 -7.77 10.58
N PHE A 38 -9.20 -8.41 9.63
CA PHE A 38 -8.94 -9.80 9.30
C PHE A 38 -7.67 -9.98 8.48
N THR A 39 -7.40 -9.06 7.54
CA THR A 39 -6.26 -9.14 6.63
C THR A 39 -4.93 -9.26 7.37
N GLU A 40 -4.72 -8.49 8.43
CA GLU A 40 -3.49 -8.56 9.21
C GLU A 40 -3.26 -9.93 9.84
N ARG A 41 -4.32 -10.61 10.26
CA ARG A 41 -4.24 -11.96 10.85
C ARG A 41 -4.02 -13.04 9.80
N VAL A 42 -4.62 -12.87 8.61
CA VAL A 42 -4.41 -13.78 7.48
C VAL A 42 -2.98 -13.73 7.00
N ILE A 43 -2.40 -12.54 6.87
CA ILE A 43 -1.03 -12.35 6.38
C ILE A 43 0.00 -13.08 7.25
N ARG A 44 -0.22 -13.13 8.58
CA ARG A 44 0.72 -13.77 9.51
C ARG A 44 0.85 -15.26 9.21
N GLY A 45 2.09 -15.68 8.93
CA GLY A 45 2.44 -17.08 8.71
C GLY A 45 1.95 -17.65 7.38
N ARG A 46 1.51 -16.82 6.43
CA ARG A 46 1.16 -17.24 5.07
C ARG A 46 2.23 -16.87 4.08
N ASP A 47 2.47 -17.77 3.13
CA ASP A 47 3.37 -17.52 2.02
C ASP A 47 2.75 -16.54 1.01
N LYS A 48 3.63 -15.91 0.23
CA LYS A 48 3.31 -14.93 -0.80
C LYS A 48 2.29 -15.43 -1.82
N GLU A 49 2.38 -16.69 -2.26
CA GLU A 49 1.51 -17.23 -3.32
C GLU A 49 0.09 -17.45 -2.83
N THR A 50 -0.07 -17.94 -1.60
CA THR A 50 -1.38 -18.02 -0.95
C THR A 50 -2.04 -16.64 -0.84
N LEU A 51 -1.28 -15.60 -0.48
CA LEU A 51 -1.80 -14.24 -0.38
C LEU A 51 -2.18 -13.64 -1.75
N LYS A 52 -1.37 -13.87 -2.80
CA LYS A 52 -1.70 -13.47 -4.18
C LYS A 52 -3.02 -14.08 -4.65
N GLN A 53 -3.22 -15.38 -4.39
CA GLN A 53 -4.46 -16.09 -4.74
C GLN A 53 -5.67 -15.54 -3.99
N TRP A 54 -5.50 -15.29 -2.69
CA TRP A 54 -6.57 -14.73 -1.86
C TRP A 54 -7.00 -13.34 -2.34
N VAL A 55 -6.06 -12.44 -2.66
CA VAL A 55 -6.39 -11.13 -3.26
C VAL A 55 -7.14 -11.31 -4.59
N SER A 56 -6.69 -12.24 -5.43
CA SER A 56 -7.28 -12.48 -6.75
C SER A 56 -8.69 -13.07 -6.68
N SER A 57 -9.07 -13.70 -5.56
CA SER A 57 -10.42 -14.24 -5.36
C SER A 57 -11.51 -13.18 -5.13
N TYR A 58 -11.14 -11.96 -4.71
CA TYR A 58 -12.10 -10.89 -4.48
C TYR A 58 -12.65 -10.35 -5.80
N LYS A 59 -13.96 -10.53 -6.02
CA LYS A 59 -14.68 -9.94 -7.17
C LYS A 59 -15.01 -8.47 -6.95
N GLU A 60 -15.25 -8.07 -5.70
CA GLU A 60 -15.54 -6.68 -5.34
C GLU A 60 -14.28 -5.81 -5.45
N PRO A 61 -14.25 -4.79 -6.35
CA PRO A 61 -13.05 -4.00 -6.62
C PRO A 61 -12.47 -3.29 -5.38
N GLU A 62 -13.32 -2.87 -4.45
CA GLU A 62 -12.91 -2.19 -3.21
C GLU A 62 -12.15 -3.13 -2.28
N LEU A 63 -12.69 -4.32 -2.05
CA LEU A 63 -12.06 -5.33 -1.22
C LEU A 63 -10.76 -5.80 -1.85
N GLN A 64 -10.75 -6.07 -3.16
CA GLN A 64 -9.53 -6.45 -3.86
C GLN A 64 -8.45 -5.38 -3.71
N ALA A 65 -8.79 -4.10 -3.86
CA ALA A 65 -7.85 -3.00 -3.72
C ALA A 65 -7.31 -2.87 -2.29
N GLY A 66 -8.19 -2.89 -1.28
CA GLY A 66 -7.82 -2.77 0.12
C GLY A 66 -6.97 -3.96 0.61
N THR A 67 -7.26 -5.17 0.14
CA THR A 67 -6.49 -6.37 0.49
C THR A 67 -5.15 -6.38 -0.24
N ALA A 68 -5.10 -6.07 -1.55
CA ALA A 68 -3.85 -5.98 -2.31
C ALA A 68 -2.86 -4.99 -1.68
N GLN A 69 -3.35 -3.81 -1.32
CA GLN A 69 -2.59 -2.79 -0.62
C GLN A 69 -1.93 -3.35 0.66
N ARG A 70 -2.73 -3.95 1.55
CA ARG A 70 -2.23 -4.47 2.84
C ARG A 70 -1.27 -5.63 2.67
N VAL A 71 -1.53 -6.52 1.70
CA VAL A 71 -0.64 -7.65 1.40
C VAL A 71 0.73 -7.12 0.95
N ILE A 72 0.78 -6.11 0.10
CA ILE A 72 2.05 -5.48 -0.30
C ILE A 72 2.71 -4.78 0.90
N GLU A 73 1.96 -3.96 1.65
CA GLU A 73 2.46 -3.19 2.80
C GLU A 73 2.97 -4.07 3.94
N SER A 74 2.54 -5.34 4.01
CA SER A 74 3.01 -6.27 5.04
C SER A 74 4.47 -6.67 4.93
N GLY A 75 5.10 -6.43 3.77
CA GLY A 75 6.48 -6.81 3.51
C GLY A 75 6.68 -8.26 3.05
N VAL A 76 5.61 -8.99 2.73
CA VAL A 76 5.73 -10.34 2.15
C VAL A 76 6.51 -10.38 0.83
N PHE A 77 6.69 -9.22 0.19
CA PHE A 77 7.50 -9.05 -1.02
C PHE A 77 8.90 -8.51 -0.76
N ASP A 78 9.31 -8.26 0.49
CA ASP A 78 10.57 -7.55 0.76
C ASP A 78 11.81 -8.31 0.29
N GLU A 79 11.79 -9.64 0.30
CA GLU A 79 12.89 -10.44 -0.25
C GLU A 79 13.18 -10.10 -1.72
N ASN A 80 12.13 -9.78 -2.49
CA ASN A 80 12.24 -9.34 -3.88
C ASN A 80 11.15 -8.28 -4.18
N PRO A 81 11.42 -7.00 -3.87
CA PRO A 81 10.36 -5.99 -3.82
C PRO A 81 9.80 -5.62 -5.21
N LEU A 82 10.52 -5.94 -6.29
CA LEU A 82 10.02 -5.79 -7.66
C LEU A 82 8.82 -6.70 -7.95
N GLU A 83 8.70 -7.85 -7.28
CA GLU A 83 7.53 -8.73 -7.41
C GLU A 83 6.23 -8.08 -6.93
N ALA A 84 6.31 -7.08 -6.04
CA ALA A 84 5.12 -6.31 -5.64
C ALA A 84 4.53 -5.52 -6.83
N VAL A 85 5.38 -5.03 -7.74
CA VAL A 85 4.96 -4.32 -8.96
C VAL A 85 4.37 -5.30 -9.98
N GLU A 86 4.98 -6.48 -10.11
CA GLU A 86 4.46 -7.55 -10.98
C GLU A 86 3.06 -7.98 -10.51
N PHE A 87 2.93 -8.24 -9.21
CA PHE A 87 1.64 -8.57 -8.59
C PHE A 87 0.62 -7.44 -8.76
N ALA A 88 0.99 -6.19 -8.52
CA ALA A 88 0.11 -5.06 -8.73
C ALA A 88 -0.42 -4.97 -10.17
N ASN A 89 0.42 -5.29 -11.16
CA ASN A 89 0.04 -5.28 -12.57
C ASN A 89 -0.85 -6.46 -12.98
N SER A 90 -0.76 -7.59 -12.27
CA SER A 90 -1.50 -8.83 -12.55
C SER A 90 -2.95 -8.80 -12.08
N LEU A 91 -3.34 -7.86 -11.21
CA LEU A 91 -4.72 -7.74 -10.73
C LEU A 91 -5.68 -7.44 -11.90
N ASP A 92 -6.96 -7.78 -11.81
CA ASP A 92 -7.91 -7.48 -12.91
C ASP A 92 -8.52 -6.09 -12.78
N SER A 93 -8.92 -5.73 -11.56
CA SER A 93 -9.55 -4.44 -11.28
C SER A 93 -8.56 -3.30 -11.46
N THR A 94 -8.91 -2.31 -12.28
CA THR A 94 -8.15 -1.06 -12.39
C THR A 94 -8.03 -0.36 -11.04
N LYS A 95 -9.06 -0.45 -10.18
CA LYS A 95 -9.00 0.12 -8.83
C LYS A 95 -7.95 -0.59 -7.97
N ALA A 96 -7.90 -1.92 -8.03
CA ALA A 96 -6.92 -2.69 -7.30
C ALA A 96 -5.49 -2.44 -7.79
N LYS A 97 -5.28 -2.35 -9.13
CA LYS A 97 -3.99 -1.96 -9.71
C LYS A 97 -3.48 -0.63 -9.17
N ARG A 98 -4.34 0.38 -9.11
CA ARG A 98 -3.98 1.74 -8.65
C ARG A 98 -3.48 1.75 -7.20
N SER A 99 -4.21 1.10 -6.30
CA SER A 99 -3.81 0.98 -4.89
C SER A 99 -2.54 0.14 -4.74
N ALA A 100 -2.48 -1.02 -5.41
CA ALA A 100 -1.34 -1.92 -5.32
C ALA A 100 -0.05 -1.30 -5.89
N LEU A 101 -0.12 -0.58 -7.02
CA LEU A 101 1.02 0.15 -7.58
C LEU A 101 1.51 1.22 -6.59
N SER A 102 0.61 1.98 -5.99
CA SER A 102 1.00 2.99 -5.00
C SER A 102 1.76 2.36 -3.83
N SER A 103 1.24 1.26 -3.28
CA SER A 103 1.91 0.56 -2.18
C SER A 103 3.25 -0.06 -2.59
N ALA A 104 3.35 -0.65 -3.78
CA ALA A 104 4.58 -1.26 -4.28
C ALA A 104 5.69 -0.20 -4.45
N TYR A 105 5.40 0.90 -5.13
CA TYR A 105 6.39 1.97 -5.34
C TYR A 105 6.73 2.71 -4.05
N ALA A 106 5.83 2.78 -3.06
CA ALA A 106 6.16 3.30 -1.73
C ALA A 106 7.21 2.43 -1.02
N ARG A 107 7.13 1.10 -1.12
CA ARG A 107 8.15 0.20 -0.55
C ARG A 107 9.49 0.31 -1.27
N LEU A 108 9.46 0.39 -2.60
CA LEU A 108 10.65 0.57 -3.41
C LEU A 108 11.35 1.90 -3.09
N ALA A 109 10.59 2.98 -2.88
CA ALA A 109 11.13 4.27 -2.48
C ALA A 109 11.86 4.24 -1.13
N VAL A 110 11.33 3.47 -0.17
CA VAL A 110 11.93 3.33 1.17
C VAL A 110 13.21 2.48 1.15
N GLY A 111 13.46 1.72 0.08
CA GLY A 111 14.65 0.88 -0.07
C GLY A 111 14.60 -0.41 0.75
N VAL A 112 13.42 -1.04 0.85
CA VAL A 112 13.25 -2.31 1.58
C VAL A 112 14.22 -3.37 1.06
N ASN A 113 14.80 -4.15 1.99
CA ASN A 113 15.81 -5.18 1.70
C ASN A 113 17.02 -4.67 0.87
N GLY A 114 17.39 -3.40 1.02
CA GLY A 114 18.53 -2.81 0.33
C GLY A 114 18.27 -2.50 -1.15
N HIS A 115 17.02 -2.51 -1.60
CA HIS A 115 16.64 -2.05 -2.93
C HIS A 115 17.09 -0.60 -3.13
N ASP A 116 17.77 -0.30 -4.25
CA ASP A 116 18.22 1.05 -4.58
C ASP A 116 17.06 1.89 -5.15
N PRO A 117 16.59 2.94 -4.45
CA PRO A 117 15.50 3.78 -4.94
C PRO A 117 15.82 4.50 -6.26
N ASN A 118 17.10 4.68 -6.61
CA ASN A 118 17.51 5.33 -7.87
C ASN A 118 17.18 4.49 -9.11
N VAL A 119 17.14 3.16 -8.96
CA VAL A 119 16.69 2.25 -10.02
C VAL A 119 15.21 2.52 -10.32
N THR A 120 14.39 2.63 -9.27
CA THR A 120 12.97 2.96 -9.38
C THR A 120 12.75 4.35 -9.97
N ALA A 121 13.54 5.34 -9.55
CA ALA A 121 13.49 6.70 -10.11
C ALA A 121 13.80 6.71 -11.62
N THR A 122 14.82 5.94 -12.05
CA THR A 122 15.17 5.80 -13.46
C THR A 122 14.03 5.19 -14.26
N GLU A 123 13.38 4.15 -13.72
CA GLU A 123 12.20 3.54 -14.34
C GLU A 123 11.03 4.52 -14.46
N LEU A 124 10.68 5.23 -13.38
CA LEU A 124 9.58 6.21 -13.35
C LEU A 124 9.78 7.34 -14.36
N ASN A 125 11.03 7.77 -14.57
CA ASN A 125 11.38 8.77 -15.57
C ASN A 125 11.29 8.25 -17.01
N ALA A 126 11.46 6.94 -17.21
CA ALA A 126 11.32 6.30 -18.53
C ALA A 126 9.86 5.91 -18.86
N MET A 127 8.99 5.79 -17.86
CA MET A 127 7.57 5.50 -18.07
C MET A 127 6.90 6.59 -18.90
N LYS A 128 6.04 6.18 -19.83
CA LYS A 128 5.14 7.13 -20.52
C LYS A 128 4.09 7.65 -19.55
N ASP A 129 3.69 8.90 -19.76
CA ASP A 129 2.57 9.48 -19.04
C ASP A 129 1.32 8.64 -19.18
N GLY A 130 0.56 8.59 -18.09
CA GLY A 130 -0.63 7.77 -17.97
C GLY A 130 -0.86 7.33 -16.54
N TRP A 131 -2.05 6.82 -16.27
CA TRP A 131 -2.49 6.54 -14.91
C TRP A 131 -1.55 5.57 -14.16
N LYS A 132 -0.93 4.59 -14.83
CA LYS A 132 0.02 3.69 -14.16
C LYS A 132 1.22 4.44 -13.59
N ARG A 133 1.82 5.33 -14.39
CA ARG A 133 2.93 6.18 -13.97
C ARG A 133 2.49 7.11 -12.85
N ASP A 134 1.34 7.75 -12.98
CA ASP A 134 0.82 8.67 -11.97
C ASP A 134 0.61 7.98 -10.60
N PHE A 135 0.06 6.76 -10.56
CA PHE A 135 -0.11 6.01 -9.30
C PHE A 135 1.21 5.46 -8.75
N ALA A 136 2.17 5.12 -9.62
CA ALA A 136 3.52 4.75 -9.22
C ALA A 136 4.26 5.95 -8.58
N LEU A 137 4.17 7.13 -9.19
CA LEU A 137 4.68 8.39 -8.67
C LEU A 137 4.06 8.77 -7.32
N ASN A 138 2.74 8.62 -7.19
CA ASN A 138 2.04 8.81 -5.92
C ASN A 138 2.63 7.93 -4.80
N GLY A 139 2.82 6.63 -5.10
CA GLY A 139 3.45 5.69 -4.17
C GLY A 139 4.86 6.10 -3.80
N PHE A 140 5.68 6.37 -4.81
CA PHE A 140 7.09 6.72 -4.65
C PHE A 140 7.27 7.97 -3.79
N ALA A 141 6.53 9.05 -4.11
CA ALA A 141 6.49 10.27 -3.31
C ALA A 141 6.11 10.01 -1.85
N HIS A 142 5.08 9.19 -1.62
CA HIS A 142 4.64 8.85 -0.26
C HIS A 142 5.65 8.03 0.54
N GLY A 143 6.48 7.23 -0.11
CA GLY A 143 7.57 6.49 0.53
C GLY A 143 8.74 7.38 0.93
N LEU A 144 9.01 8.44 0.16
CA LEU A 144 10.12 9.36 0.43
C LEU A 144 9.85 10.36 1.56
N VAL A 145 8.59 10.60 1.96
CA VAL A 145 8.21 11.65 2.95
C VAL A 145 9.14 11.77 4.15
N ARG A 146 9.54 10.64 4.76
CA ARG A 146 10.40 10.63 5.97
C ARG A 146 11.89 10.68 5.66
N GLN A 147 12.30 10.26 4.47
CA GLN A 147 13.71 10.16 4.07
C GLN A 147 14.19 11.43 3.36
N ASP A 148 13.35 11.95 2.46
CA ASP A 148 13.59 13.13 1.66
C ASP A 148 12.24 13.82 1.33
N PRO A 149 11.76 14.71 2.23
CA PRO A 149 10.48 15.39 2.06
C PRO A 149 10.47 16.36 0.86
N ASP A 150 11.62 16.92 0.50
CA ASP A 150 11.73 17.83 -0.66
C ASP A 150 11.58 17.02 -1.95
N ALA A 151 12.31 15.91 -2.09
CA ALA A 151 12.14 14.99 -3.22
C ALA A 151 10.71 14.42 -3.28
N ALA A 152 10.08 14.11 -2.14
CA ALA A 152 8.69 13.66 -2.11
C ALA A 152 7.73 14.66 -2.79
N ILE A 153 7.93 15.97 -2.59
CA ILE A 153 7.15 17.01 -3.28
C ILE A 153 7.49 17.08 -4.76
N GLU A 154 8.77 17.00 -5.14
CA GLU A 154 9.19 16.99 -6.55
C GLU A 154 8.57 15.83 -7.33
N TRP A 155 8.61 14.61 -6.79
CA TRP A 155 8.01 13.44 -7.40
C TRP A 155 6.49 13.54 -7.48
N ALA A 156 5.82 14.05 -6.44
CA ALA A 156 4.38 14.32 -6.48
C ALA A 156 4.03 15.31 -7.60
N ASN A 157 4.84 16.37 -7.78
CA ASN A 157 4.64 17.37 -8.82
C ASN A 157 4.87 16.83 -10.25
N SER A 158 5.55 15.69 -10.41
CA SER A 158 5.76 15.05 -11.71
C SER A 158 4.58 14.21 -12.21
N ILE A 159 3.51 14.07 -11.39
CA ILE A 159 2.26 13.42 -11.78
C ILE A 159 1.62 14.18 -12.94
N SER A 160 1.31 13.47 -14.01
CA SER A 160 0.86 14.04 -15.28
C SER A 160 -0.57 14.60 -15.15
N ASN A 161 -1.47 13.82 -14.54
CA ASN A 161 -2.84 14.27 -14.29
C ASN A 161 -2.88 15.40 -13.25
N GLU A 162 -3.33 16.58 -13.66
CA GLU A 162 -3.34 17.78 -12.82
C GLU A 162 -4.17 17.65 -11.55
N GLY A 163 -5.44 17.23 -11.67
CA GLY A 163 -6.29 17.07 -10.49
C GLY A 163 -5.74 16.04 -9.50
N PHE A 164 -5.13 14.97 -10.00
CA PHE A 164 -4.49 13.98 -9.13
C PHE A 164 -3.20 14.52 -8.49
N ARG A 165 -2.37 15.24 -9.25
CA ARG A 165 -1.17 15.92 -8.74
C ARG A 165 -1.51 16.85 -7.58
N GLU A 166 -2.52 17.70 -7.73
CA GLU A 166 -2.95 18.61 -6.66
C GLU A 166 -3.34 17.86 -5.38
N VAL A 167 -4.09 16.77 -5.51
CA VAL A 167 -4.48 15.93 -4.37
C VAL A 167 -3.25 15.29 -3.71
N VAL A 168 -2.33 14.73 -4.49
CA VAL A 168 -1.14 14.06 -3.97
C VAL A 168 -0.20 15.06 -3.30
N THR A 169 0.13 16.17 -3.94
CA THR A 169 0.99 17.21 -3.35
C THR A 169 0.41 17.72 -2.04
N LYS A 170 -0.90 17.99 -1.98
CA LYS A 170 -1.58 18.37 -0.72
C LYS A 170 -1.44 17.31 0.36
N ASN A 171 -1.62 16.03 0.02
CA ASN A 171 -1.50 14.92 0.96
C ASN A 171 -0.06 14.76 1.47
N ILE A 172 0.94 14.89 0.59
CA ILE A 172 2.37 14.86 0.93
C ILE A 172 2.71 16.00 1.88
N THR A 173 2.34 17.25 1.55
CA THR A 173 2.57 18.41 2.43
C THR A 173 1.93 18.21 3.80
N LYS A 174 0.70 17.69 3.86
CA LYS A 174 0.04 17.38 5.12
C LYS A 174 0.84 16.36 5.95
N ARG A 175 1.36 15.30 5.32
CA ARG A 175 2.17 14.28 5.99
C ARG A 175 3.51 14.82 6.45
N ILE A 176 4.21 15.63 5.64
CA ILE A 176 5.46 16.32 6.04
C ILE A 176 5.22 17.15 7.31
N ASN A 177 4.15 17.95 7.32
CA ASN A 177 3.82 18.79 8.48
C ASN A 177 3.48 17.98 9.74
N ALA A 178 2.93 16.79 9.58
CA ALA A 178 2.52 15.93 10.69
C ALA A 178 3.63 14.99 11.18
N GLU A 179 4.52 14.53 10.29
CA GLU A 179 5.47 13.45 10.55
C GLU A 179 6.93 13.91 10.58
N VAL A 180 7.28 15.06 9.99
CA VAL A 180 8.68 15.50 9.81
C VAL A 180 8.97 16.78 10.57
N LEU A 181 8.13 17.81 10.41
CA LEU A 181 8.36 19.10 11.09
C LEU A 181 8.39 19.01 12.63
N PRO A 182 7.54 18.21 13.31
CA PRO A 182 7.61 18.07 14.75
C PRO A 182 8.92 17.41 15.23
N ASP A 183 9.46 16.47 14.44
CA ASP A 183 10.70 15.77 14.76
C ASP A 183 11.93 16.70 14.57
N GLN A 184 11.86 17.64 13.63
CA GLN A 184 12.91 18.65 13.42
C GLN A 184 12.90 19.78 14.46
N ASN A 185 11.74 20.08 15.05
CA ASN A 185 11.58 21.11 16.08
C ASN A 185 10.93 20.50 17.33
N PRO A 186 11.66 19.65 18.10
CA PRO A 186 11.13 19.07 19.31
C PRO A 186 10.77 20.19 20.31
N PRO A 187 9.67 20.05 21.07
CA PRO A 187 9.32 21.04 22.09
C PRO A 187 10.49 21.19 23.05
N VAL A 188 10.90 22.44 23.29
CA VAL A 188 11.92 22.77 24.30
C VAL A 188 11.40 22.21 25.62
N THR A 189 12.09 21.20 26.15
CA THR A 189 11.80 20.70 27.48
C THR A 189 12.38 21.70 28.46
N ASP A 190 11.52 22.59 28.96
CA ASP A 190 11.83 23.37 30.15
C ASP A 190 12.04 22.39 31.31
N LYS A 191 13.31 22.08 31.57
CA LYS A 191 13.72 21.44 32.82
C LYS A 191 13.84 22.53 33.86
N GLU A 192 12.84 22.65 34.72
CA GLU A 192 12.98 23.18 36.07
C GLU A 192 13.62 22.13 36.99
#